data_AF-A0A8S2TVX6-F1
#
_entry.id   AF-A0A8S2TVX6-F1
#
_cell.length_a   1.000
_cell.length_b   1.000
_cell.length_c   1.000
_cell.angle_alpha   90.00
_cell.angle_beta   90.00
_cell.angle_gamma   90.00
#
_symmetry.space_group_name_H-M   'P 1'
#
loop_
_entity.id
_entity.type
_entity.pdbx_description
1 polymer ?
#
loop_
_entity_poly.entity_id
_entity_poly.type
_entity_poly.pdbx_seq_one_letter_code
_entity_poly.pdbx_strand_id
1 'polypeptide(L)' 'VEIYIRLAPPTMGDKMPRGSEHQIDNRSFHGEIQLVAYNIDLYKDYAQAQTSPKGIVIISSMLMLGGDTSEQL' A
#
# COMPACT_ATOMS: atom_id res chain seq x y z
N VAL A 1 -14.74 -3.70 -1.07
CA VAL A 1 -13.41 -3.23 -0.64
C VAL A 1 -12.43 -4.28 -1.09
N GLU A 2 -11.37 -3.88 -1.77
CA GLU A 2 -10.28 -4.74 -2.21
C GLU A 2 -9.00 -4.29 -1.50
N ILE A 3 -8.16 -5.24 -1.11
CA ILE A 3 -6.94 -4.97 -0.34
C ILE A 3 -5.76 -5.47 -1.16
N TYR A 4 -4.83 -4.56 -1.44
CA TYR A 4 -3.57 -4.88 -2.09
C TYR A 4 -2.42 -4.64 -1.11
N ILE A 5 -1.52 -5.62 -1.02
CA ILE A 5 -0.31 -5.52 -0.20
C ILE A 5 0.88 -5.65 -1.14
N ARG A 6 1.77 -4.67 -1.12
CA ARG A 6 3.04 -4.70 -1.85
C ARG A 6 4.17 -4.63 -0.86
N LEU A 7 4.99 -5.67 -0.85
CA LEU A 7 6.20 -5.75 -0.05
C LEU A 7 7.39 -5.82 -0.98
N ALA A 8 8.51 -5.27 -0.54
CA ALA A 8 9.76 -5.47 -1.23
C ALA A 8 10.21 -6.94 -1.10
N PRO A 9 10.76 -7.55 -2.15
CA PRO A 9 11.37 -8.87 -2.03
C PRO A 9 12.56 -8.83 -1.06
N PRO A 10 12.84 -9.93 -0.32
CA PRO A 10 14.03 -10.00 0.52
C PRO A 10 15.28 -9.89 -0.35
N THR A 11 16.08 -8.85 -0.14
CA THR A 11 17.36 -8.67 -0.83
C THR A 11 18.48 -9.26 0.00
N MET A 12 19.40 -9.97 -0.65
CA MET A 12 20.62 -10.46 -0.02
C MET A 12 21.64 -9.30 0.02
N GLY A 13 21.83 -8.69 1.19
CA GLY A 13 22.75 -7.57 1.46
C GLY A 13 22.10 -6.34 2.12
N ASP A 14 22.92 -5.36 2.53
CA ASP A 14 22.54 -4.18 3.36
C ASP A 14 21.66 -3.12 2.68
N LYS A 15 21.09 -3.40 1.50
CA LYS A 15 20.16 -2.47 0.86
C LYS A 15 18.76 -2.73 1.39
N MET A 16 18.25 -1.84 2.24
CA MET A 16 16.85 -1.90 2.65
C MET A 16 15.94 -1.90 1.41
N PRO A 17 15.01 -2.87 1.30
CA PRO A 17 14.37 -3.15 0.03
C PRO A 17 13.27 -2.11 -0.23
N ARG A 18 13.17 -1.63 -1.49
CA ARG A 18 12.16 -0.65 -1.93
C ARG A 18 10.89 -1.39 -2.31
N GLY A 19 9.84 -1.28 -1.50
CA GLY A 19 8.61 -2.06 -1.67
C GLY A 19 7.36 -1.22 -1.91
N SER A 20 7.34 0.03 -1.46
CA SER A 20 6.23 0.95 -1.75
C SER A 20 6.26 1.37 -3.22
N GLU A 21 5.07 1.53 -3.82
CA GLU A 21 4.92 2.09 -5.16
C GLU A 21 5.00 3.61 -5.10
N HIS A 22 4.28 4.20 -4.14
CA HIS A 22 4.38 5.62 -3.84
C HIS A 22 5.67 5.97 -3.09
N GLN A 23 6.08 7.23 -3.23
CA GLN A 23 7.21 7.83 -2.52
C GLN A 23 6.75 9.10 -1.80
N ILE A 24 7.40 9.40 -0.68
CA ILE A 24 7.26 10.67 0.05
C ILE A 24 8.65 11.28 0.15
N ASP A 25 8.81 12.54 -0.25
CA ASP A 25 10.10 13.23 -0.32
C ASP A 25 11.19 12.43 -1.06
N ASN A 26 10.81 11.82 -2.18
CA ASN A 26 11.67 10.94 -3.00
C ASN A 26 12.23 9.71 -2.25
N ARG A 27 11.56 9.28 -1.17
CA ARG A 27 11.92 8.07 -0.41
C ARG A 27 10.85 6.99 -0.59
N SER A 28 11.29 5.79 -0.92
CA SER A 28 10.46 4.58 -0.88
C SER A 28 10.50 3.96 0.51
N PHE A 29 9.39 3.33 0.89
CA PHE A 29 9.23 2.58 2.12
C PHE A 29 9.41 1.07 1.86
N HIS A 30 9.50 0.29 2.93
CA HIS A 30 9.68 -1.18 2.86
C HIS A 30 8.49 -1.89 2.22
N GLY A 31 7.32 -1.26 2.24
CA GLY A 31 6.11 -1.74 1.56
C GLY A 31 4.98 -0.71 1.58
N GLU A 32 3.85 -1.09 1.00
CA GLU A 32 2.63 -0.29 0.94
C GLU A 32 1.39 -1.20 0.99
N ILE A 33 0.39 -0.80 1.77
CA ILE A 33 -0.96 -1.40 1.77
C ILE A 33 -1.90 -0.40 1.12
N GLN A 34 -2.65 -0.85 0.10
CA GLN A 34 -3.65 -0.05 -0.57
C GLN A 34 -5.05 -0.64 -0.29
N LEU A 35 -5.89 0.16 0.33
CA LEU A 35 -7.31 -0.14 0.53
C LEU A 35 -8.10 0.54 -0.58
N VAL A 36 -8.73 -0.26 -1.43
CA VAL A 36 -9.50 0.21 -2.58
C VAL A 36 -10.99 0.04 -2.28
N ALA A 37 -11.73 1.13 -2.37
CA ALA A 37 -13.19 1.14 -2.21
C ALA A 37 -13.85 1.87 -3.37
N TYR A 38 -15.14 1.61 -3.56
CA TYR A 38 -15.94 2.28 -4.58
C TYR A 38 -17.13 3.01 -3.96
N ASN A 39 -17.61 4.03 -4.67
CA ASN A 39 -18.70 4.88 -4.22
C ASN A 39 -20.06 4.20 -4.46
N ILE A 40 -20.57 3.53 -3.42
CA ILE A 40 -21.85 2.80 -3.45
C ILE A 40 -23.07 3.71 -3.60
N ASP A 41 -22.93 5.00 -3.27
CA ASP A 41 -24.03 5.96 -3.42
C ASP A 41 -24.24 6.35 -4.89
N LEU A 42 -23.18 6.25 -5.71
CA LEU A 42 -23.21 6.61 -7.13
C LEU A 42 -23.25 5.41 -8.07
N TYR A 43 -22.76 4.24 -7.65
CA TYR A 43 -22.57 3.08 -8.53
C TYR A 43 -23.02 1.79 -7.88
N LYS A 44 -23.69 0.93 -8.65
CA LYS A 44 -24.24 -0.34 -8.18
C LYS A 44 -23.16 -1.38 -7.90
N ASP A 45 -22.08 -1.34 -8.68
CA ASP A 45 -21.00 -2.30 -8.59
C ASP A 45 -19.63 -1.67 -8.86
N TYR A 46 -18.60 -2.41 -8.47
CA TYR A 46 -17.21 -1.98 -8.58
C TYR A 46 -16.78 -1.77 -10.03
N ALA A 47 -17.22 -2.63 -10.96
CA ALA A 47 -16.79 -2.58 -12.36
C ALA A 47 -17.26 -1.28 -13.04
N GLN A 48 -18.50 -0.87 -12.78
CA GLN A 48 -19.03 0.41 -13.23
C GLN A 48 -18.27 1.57 -12.58
N ALA A 49 -18.04 1.51 -11.27
CA ALA A 49 -17.37 2.57 -10.53
C ALA A 49 -15.90 2.77 -10.98
N GLN A 50 -15.19 1.68 -11.30
CA GLN A 50 -13.78 1.71 -11.70
C GLN A 50 -13.52 2.53 -12.96
N THR A 51 -14.49 2.61 -13.87
CA THR A 51 -14.37 3.35 -15.13
C THR A 51 -15.11 4.69 -15.11
N SER A 52 -15.63 5.09 -13.93
CA SER A 52 -16.49 6.27 -13.79
C SER A 52 -15.87 7.36 -12.90
N PRO A 53 -16.14 8.65 -13.18
CA PRO A 53 -15.67 9.75 -12.35
C PRO A 53 -16.17 9.63 -10.90
N LYS A 54 -15.29 9.87 -9.92
CA LYS A 54 -15.62 9.76 -8.47
C LYS A 54 -16.06 8.35 -8.05
N GLY A 55 -15.75 7.33 -8.85
CA GLY A 55 -16.16 5.96 -8.57
C GLY A 55 -15.25 5.23 -7.59
N ILE A 56 -13.96 5.54 -7.53
CA ILE A 56 -12.98 4.85 -6.68
C ILE A 56 -12.31 5.81 -5.71
N VAL A 57 -12.05 5.30 -4.49
CA VAL A 57 -11.14 5.90 -3.52
C VAL A 57 -10.08 4.88 -3.14
N ILE A 58 -8.83 5.33 -3.02
CA ILE A 58 -7.70 4.51 -2.59
C ILE A 58 -7.08 5.17 -1.35
N ILE A 59 -6.90 4.39 -0.30
CA ILE A 59 -6.16 4.80 0.90
C ILE A 59 -4.88 3.97 0.96
N SER A 60 -3.73 4.64 0.88
CA SER A 60 -2.42 4.01 0.98
C SER A 60 -1.81 4.19 2.38
N SER A 61 -1.30 3.09 2.94
CA SER A 61 -0.52 3.08 4.18
C SER A 61 0.89 2.60 3.89
N MET A 62 1.89 3.38 4.32
CA MET A 62 3.31 3.07 4.13
C MET A 62 3.81 2.14 5.23
N LEU A 63 4.54 1.09 4.84
CA LEU A 63 5.10 0.11 5.77
C LEU A 63 6.58 0.34 5.99
N MET A 64 6.97 0.42 7.26
CA MET A 64 8.36 0.46 7.68
C MET A 64 8.62 -0.68 8.66
N LEU A 65 9.44 -1.65 8.27
CA LEU A 65 10.12 -2.55 9.19
C LEU A 65 10.94 -1.73 10.21
N GLY A 66 10.68 -1.94 11.50
CA GLY A 66 11.53 -1.43 12.57
C GLY A 66 12.81 -2.27 12.69
N GLY A 67 13.88 -1.67 13.22
CA GLY A 67 15.05 -2.43 13.69
C GLY A 67 14.70 -3.24 14.94
N ASP A 68 15.33 -4.41 15.09
CA ASP A 68 15.04 -5.41 16.12
C ASP A 68 14.65 -4.83 17.50
N THR A 69 13.54 -5.33 18.05
CA THR A 69 13.27 -5.31 19.49
C THR A 69 14.47 -5.94 20.20
N SER A 70 15.29 -5.11 20.85
CA SER A 70 16.35 -5.59 21.72
C SER A 70 15.73 -6.26 22.96
N GLU A 71 16.05 -7.53 23.11
CA GLU A 71 16.00 -8.37 24.32
C GLU A 71 14.63 -8.55 25.00
N GLN A 72 13.95 -9.66 24.66
CA GLN A 72 13.19 -10.39 25.67
C GLN A 72 14.17 -11.24 26.47
N LEU A 73 14.33 -10.84 27.74
CA LEU A 73 15.12 -11.40 28.84
C LEU A 73 14.99 -12.92 29.01
#